data_AF-A0AAW2TEP6-F1
#
_entry.id   AF-A0AAW2TEP6-F1
#
_cell.length_a   1.000
_cell.length_b   1.000
_cell.length_c   1.000
_cell.angle_alpha   90.00
_cell.angle_beta   90.00
_cell.angle_gamma   90.00
#
_symmetry.space_group_name_H-M   'P 1'
#
loop_
_entity.id
_entity.type
_entity.pdbx_description
1 polymer ?
#
loop_
_entity_poly.entity_id
_entity_poly.type
_entity_poly.pdbx_seq_one_letter_code
_entity_poly.pdbx_strand_id
1 'polypeptide(L)'
;MVDLGWKTKMIPSELPNKSPKFTSKLQISIPPPKVRVAELSAASEMACSAYESYLRLPELKKLWEACEFPGWKSESLLKPAFTALEITFRFIFTVLSDGRPYSNRRQWRRRLEELARSEVEIISLLCEEEEEDTETRGTIPVVDLTSVGGAVAPENSSAEVWKMADGTVVVSQVSQMSLLPRLGVWPELEEVVRKIQYTIECQMQACPYTLGLGEPNLSGKPSINYDLICKTAELHALKKCPNDDVVKNLENRAVYYVHQILESWIRVGKQLLERISDEIDSQSYDRASNHCWILEKNMDDSEPD
;
A
#
# COMPACT_ATOMS: atom_id res chain seq x y z
N MET A 1 1.00 -50.98 13.61
CA MET A 1 1.90 -51.67 14.55
C MET A 1 3.06 -52.25 13.75
N VAL A 2 4.10 -51.44 13.50
CA VAL A 2 5.43 -51.89 13.04
C VAL A 2 6.46 -50.89 13.59
N ASP A 3 7.52 -51.46 14.14
CA ASP A 3 8.55 -50.97 15.07
C ASP A 3 9.33 -49.69 14.75
N LEU A 4 9.70 -48.99 15.83
CA LEU A 4 10.76 -47.99 15.94
C LEU A 4 12.10 -48.68 16.29
N GLY A 5 13.06 -48.66 15.38
CA GLY A 5 14.40 -49.24 15.53
C GLY A 5 15.54 -48.20 15.57
N TRP A 6 15.54 -47.34 16.58
CA TRP A 6 16.71 -46.61 17.10
C TRP A 6 17.86 -47.58 17.46
N LYS A 7 19.09 -47.35 16.96
CA LYS A 7 20.34 -47.20 17.75
C LYS A 7 21.65 -47.44 16.97
N THR A 8 22.52 -46.44 17.11
CA THR A 8 23.96 -46.52 17.43
C THR A 8 24.94 -46.95 16.33
N LYS A 9 25.77 -45.99 15.91
CA LYS A 9 27.23 -46.09 16.02
C LYS A 9 27.83 -44.69 16.09
N MET A 10 28.45 -44.38 17.22
CA MET A 10 29.19 -43.15 17.49
C MET A 10 30.68 -43.54 17.68
N ILE A 11 31.57 -42.71 17.09
CA ILE A 11 32.96 -42.39 17.51
C ILE A 11 34.06 -43.40 17.09
N PRO A 12 35.31 -42.99 16.69
CA PRO A 12 35.97 -41.71 17.00
C PRO A 12 36.58 -40.88 15.85
N SER A 13 36.88 -39.66 16.28
CA SER A 13 37.74 -38.62 15.72
C SER A 13 39.15 -39.07 15.34
N GLU A 14 39.55 -38.76 14.11
CA GLU A 14 40.93 -38.41 13.79
C GLU A 14 40.92 -37.10 12.98
N LEU A 15 41.37 -36.01 13.60
CA LEU A 15 41.65 -34.75 12.95
C LEU A 15 43.02 -34.82 12.26
N PRO A 16 43.12 -34.50 10.97
CA PRO A 16 44.32 -33.89 10.44
C PRO A 16 44.14 -32.37 10.41
N ASN A 17 44.85 -31.70 11.32
CA ASN A 17 45.11 -30.26 11.34
C ASN A 17 45.77 -29.82 10.03
N LYS A 18 44.99 -29.43 9.01
CA LYS A 18 45.45 -28.61 7.88
C LYS A 18 44.31 -27.70 7.41
N SER A 19 44.48 -26.41 7.66
CA SER A 19 43.66 -25.35 7.08
C SER A 19 43.68 -25.42 5.54
N PRO A 20 42.52 -25.49 4.86
CA PRO A 20 42.50 -25.41 3.41
C PRO A 20 42.70 -23.94 3.01
N LYS A 21 43.81 -23.70 2.31
CA LYS A 21 44.15 -22.42 1.68
C LYS A 21 43.03 -22.02 0.73
N PHE A 22 42.47 -20.81 0.90
CA PHE A 22 41.57 -20.20 -0.07
C PHE A 22 42.30 -20.03 -1.41
N THR A 23 41.99 -20.89 -2.38
CA THR A 23 42.34 -20.65 -3.77
C THR A 23 41.23 -19.83 -4.40
N SER A 24 41.51 -18.54 -4.59
CA SER A 24 40.73 -17.62 -5.40
C SER A 24 40.59 -18.15 -6.83
N LYS A 25 39.39 -18.63 -7.19
CA LYS A 25 38.80 -18.68 -8.55
C LYS A 25 37.51 -19.52 -8.50
N LEU A 26 36.45 -18.94 -7.98
CA LEU A 26 35.09 -19.34 -8.35
C LEU A 26 34.57 -18.27 -9.29
N GLN A 27 34.75 -18.48 -10.60
CA GLN A 27 33.96 -17.77 -11.60
C GLN A 27 32.55 -18.36 -11.55
N ILE A 28 31.73 -17.82 -10.64
CA ILE A 28 30.29 -18.07 -10.66
C ILE A 28 29.74 -17.27 -11.83
N SER A 29 29.62 -17.93 -12.98
CA SER A 29 28.81 -17.44 -14.09
C SER A 29 27.35 -17.60 -13.67
N ILE A 30 26.73 -16.53 -13.19
CA ILE A 30 25.28 -16.45 -13.03
C ILE A 30 24.70 -16.54 -14.46
N PRO A 31 23.98 -17.61 -14.84
CA PRO A 31 23.31 -17.61 -16.13
C PRO A 31 22.27 -16.49 -16.11
N PRO A 32 22.17 -15.67 -17.18
CA PRO A 32 21.15 -14.63 -17.24
C PRO A 32 19.77 -15.29 -17.07
N PRO A 33 18.86 -14.67 -16.30
CA PRO A 33 17.54 -15.22 -16.11
C PRO A 33 16.89 -15.42 -17.48
N LYS A 34 16.47 -16.64 -17.78
CA LYS A 34 15.68 -16.95 -18.97
C LYS A 34 14.25 -16.46 -18.76
N VAL A 35 14.07 -15.16 -18.58
CA VAL A 35 12.77 -14.54 -18.82
C VAL A 35 12.58 -14.61 -20.33
N ARG A 36 11.79 -15.58 -20.80
CA ARG A 36 11.24 -15.49 -22.16
C ARG A 36 10.21 -14.37 -22.13
N VAL A 37 10.69 -13.12 -22.18
CA VAL A 37 9.90 -11.99 -22.62
C VAL A 37 9.54 -12.33 -24.07
N ALA A 38 8.39 -12.97 -24.28
CA ALA A 38 7.77 -12.98 -25.59
C ALA A 38 7.79 -11.52 -26.06
N GLU A 39 8.30 -11.25 -27.26
CA GLU A 39 8.46 -9.89 -27.79
C GLU A 39 7.18 -9.09 -27.59
N LEU A 40 7.13 -8.31 -26.49
CA LEU A 40 6.04 -7.41 -26.17
C LEU A 40 6.22 -6.24 -27.12
N SER A 41 5.69 -6.37 -28.34
CA SER A 41 5.46 -5.23 -29.22
C SER A 41 4.72 -4.17 -28.42
N ALA A 42 5.28 -2.97 -28.32
CA ALA A 42 4.57 -1.84 -27.72
C ALA A 42 3.20 -1.68 -28.41
N ALA A 43 2.17 -1.41 -27.61
CA ALA A 43 0.85 -1.10 -28.15
C ALA A 43 0.91 0.16 -29.02
N SER A 44 0.00 0.30 -29.98
CA SER A 44 -0.05 1.49 -30.82
C SER A 44 -0.34 2.74 -29.99
N GLU A 45 0.21 3.89 -30.37
CA GLU A 45 0.01 5.17 -29.66
C GLU A 45 -1.48 5.51 -29.50
N MET A 46 -2.30 5.15 -30.48
CA MET A 46 -3.75 5.31 -30.43
C MET A 46 -4.40 4.45 -29.36
N ALA A 47 -3.97 3.18 -29.21
CA ALA A 47 -4.48 2.29 -28.17
C ALA A 47 -4.05 2.76 -26.77
N CYS A 48 -2.80 3.20 -26.61
CA CYS A 48 -2.33 3.81 -25.36
C CYS A 48 -3.15 5.06 -25.00
N SER A 49 -3.35 5.97 -25.95
CA SER A 49 -4.14 7.20 -25.72
C SER A 49 -5.59 6.89 -25.35
N ALA A 50 -6.20 5.90 -25.99
CA ALA A 50 -7.55 5.44 -25.67
C ALA A 50 -7.62 4.83 -24.26
N TYR A 51 -6.61 4.06 -23.86
CA TYR A 51 -6.50 3.49 -22.51
C TYR A 51 -6.32 4.58 -21.45
N GLU A 52 -5.41 5.54 -21.66
CA GLU A 52 -5.21 6.66 -20.74
C GLU A 52 -6.49 7.50 -20.58
N SER A 53 -7.18 7.77 -21.70
CA SER A 53 -8.47 8.47 -21.68
C SER A 53 -9.57 7.65 -21.01
N TYR A 54 -9.58 6.32 -21.18
CA TYR A 54 -10.53 5.43 -20.52
C TYR A 54 -10.36 5.51 -19.01
N LEU A 55 -9.13 5.42 -18.50
CA LEU A 55 -8.84 5.43 -17.06
C LEU A 55 -8.90 6.81 -16.42
N ARG A 56 -8.96 7.88 -17.22
CA ARG A 56 -8.76 9.26 -16.75
C ARG A 56 -7.38 9.42 -16.10
N LEU A 57 -6.40 8.77 -16.71
CA LEU A 57 -5.03 8.71 -16.21
C LEU A 57 -4.37 10.10 -16.16
N PRO A 58 -4.59 11.04 -17.09
CA PRO A 58 -4.04 12.38 -16.96
C PRO A 58 -4.56 13.12 -15.72
N GLU A 59 -5.82 12.92 -15.34
CA GLU A 59 -6.38 13.51 -14.12
C GLU A 59 -5.86 12.83 -12.86
N LEU A 60 -5.70 11.52 -12.87
CA LEU A 60 -5.06 10.78 -11.77
C LEU A 60 -3.59 11.18 -11.58
N LYS A 61 -2.81 11.25 -12.67
CA LYS A 61 -1.41 11.70 -12.66
C LYS A 61 -1.27 13.09 -12.04
N LYS A 62 -2.18 14.02 -12.36
CA LYS A 62 -2.20 15.36 -11.72
C LYS A 62 -2.36 15.32 -10.20
N LEU A 63 -3.11 14.35 -9.66
CA LEU A 63 -3.26 14.17 -8.22
C LEU A 63 -1.98 13.62 -7.59
N TRP A 64 -1.32 12.66 -8.27
CA TRP A 64 -0.11 12.00 -7.76
C TRP A 64 1.15 12.86 -7.90
N GLU A 65 1.26 13.67 -8.96
CA GLU A 65 2.44 14.48 -9.29
C GLU A 65 2.41 15.87 -8.64
N ALA A 66 1.30 16.26 -8.02
CA ALA A 66 1.22 17.50 -7.28
C ALA A 66 2.09 17.40 -6.01
N CYS A 67 3.31 17.96 -6.07
CA CYS A 67 4.16 18.16 -4.89
C CYS A 67 3.62 19.31 -4.05
N GLU A 68 2.89 18.97 -3.00
CA GLU A 68 2.25 19.92 -2.10
C GLU A 68 2.97 20.01 -0.76
N PHE A 69 3.79 18.99 -0.46
CA PHE A 69 4.53 18.87 0.78
C PHE A 69 6.02 18.83 0.45
N PRO A 70 6.66 19.97 0.16
CA PRO A 70 8.06 20.00 -0.29
C PRO A 70 9.06 19.42 0.73
N GLY A 71 8.65 19.26 2.01
CA GLY A 71 9.45 18.58 3.03
C GLY A 71 9.28 17.06 3.08
N TRP A 72 8.23 16.51 2.45
CA TRP A 72 7.90 15.09 2.49
C TRP A 72 8.48 14.37 1.27
N LYS A 73 9.67 13.80 1.41
CA LYS A 73 10.37 13.17 0.27
C LYS A 73 9.64 11.94 -0.27
N SER A 74 8.89 11.21 0.57
CA SER A 74 8.13 10.04 0.14
C SER A 74 6.74 10.39 -0.40
N GLU A 75 6.42 11.68 -0.58
CA GLU A 75 5.15 12.14 -1.14
C GLU A 75 4.83 11.45 -2.48
N SER A 76 5.80 11.35 -3.38
CA SER A 76 5.61 10.75 -4.70
C SER A 76 5.40 9.23 -4.69
N LEU A 77 5.72 8.58 -3.57
CA LEU A 77 5.49 7.15 -3.32
C LEU A 77 4.16 6.92 -2.60
N LEU A 78 3.93 7.63 -1.52
CA LEU A 78 2.80 7.38 -0.62
C LEU A 78 1.49 7.98 -1.16
N LYS A 79 1.51 9.12 -1.88
CA LYS A 79 0.29 9.67 -2.52
C LYS A 79 -0.38 8.67 -3.48
N PRO A 80 0.32 8.07 -4.48
CA PRO A 80 -0.30 7.09 -5.35
C PRO A 80 -0.70 5.81 -4.59
N ALA A 81 0.06 5.37 -3.58
CA ALA A 81 -0.32 4.22 -2.75
C ALA A 81 -1.63 4.45 -1.98
N PHE A 82 -1.78 5.60 -1.31
CA PHE A 82 -3.03 5.93 -0.62
C PHE A 82 -4.20 6.15 -1.59
N THR A 83 -3.92 6.69 -2.78
CA THR A 83 -4.93 6.80 -3.85
C THR A 83 -5.41 5.42 -4.30
N ALA A 84 -4.51 4.45 -4.47
CA ALA A 84 -4.85 3.07 -4.79
C ALA A 84 -5.78 2.47 -3.73
N LEU A 85 -5.41 2.62 -2.45
CA LEU A 85 -6.20 2.14 -1.31
C LEU A 85 -7.62 2.74 -1.29
N GLU A 86 -7.77 4.04 -1.54
CA GLU A 86 -9.08 4.69 -1.61
C GLU A 86 -9.91 4.20 -2.81
N ILE A 87 -9.27 3.91 -3.95
CA ILE A 87 -9.93 3.26 -5.10
C ILE A 87 -10.33 1.82 -4.76
N THR A 88 -9.53 1.09 -3.98
CA THR A 88 -9.87 -0.25 -3.47
C THR A 88 -11.12 -0.22 -2.61
N PHE A 89 -11.33 0.79 -1.76
CA PHE A 89 -12.59 0.94 -1.02
C PHE A 89 -13.79 1.14 -1.96
N ARG A 90 -13.61 1.89 -3.05
CA ARG A 90 -14.66 2.08 -4.07
C ARG A 90 -14.93 0.79 -4.84
N PHE A 91 -13.90 0.01 -5.07
CA PHE A 91 -14.00 -1.31 -5.70
C PHE A 91 -14.77 -2.28 -4.80
N ILE A 92 -14.44 -2.32 -3.50
CA ILE A 92 -15.16 -3.09 -2.48
C ILE A 92 -16.65 -2.79 -2.51
N PHE A 93 -17.01 -1.51 -2.41
CA PHE A 93 -18.41 -1.10 -2.46
C PHE A 93 -19.10 -1.59 -3.73
N THR A 94 -18.47 -1.38 -4.89
CA THR A 94 -19.08 -1.69 -6.19
C THR A 94 -19.32 -3.19 -6.40
N VAL A 95 -18.36 -4.02 -5.99
CA VAL A 95 -18.46 -5.48 -6.17
C VAL A 95 -19.39 -6.11 -5.14
N LEU A 96 -19.32 -5.67 -3.88
CA LEU A 96 -20.11 -6.28 -2.81
C LEU A 96 -21.57 -5.82 -2.80
N SER A 97 -21.87 -4.62 -3.32
CA SER A 97 -23.23 -4.16 -3.57
C SER A 97 -23.85 -4.72 -4.86
N ASP A 98 -23.14 -5.56 -5.62
CA ASP A 98 -23.66 -6.14 -6.85
C ASP A 98 -24.76 -7.18 -6.58
N GLY A 99 -26.00 -6.81 -6.91
CA GLY A 99 -27.22 -7.60 -6.79
C GLY A 99 -27.31 -8.86 -7.67
N ARG A 100 -26.41 -9.04 -8.64
CA ARG A 100 -26.56 -10.08 -9.67
C ARG A 100 -26.30 -11.49 -9.13
N PRO A 101 -27.11 -12.49 -9.54
CA PRO A 101 -27.15 -13.82 -8.92
C PRO A 101 -25.91 -14.68 -9.20
N TYR A 102 -25.13 -14.36 -10.24
CA TYR A 102 -23.91 -15.07 -10.61
C TYR A 102 -22.65 -14.47 -9.99
N SER A 103 -22.76 -13.38 -9.21
CA SER A 103 -21.61 -12.79 -8.52
C SER A 103 -21.17 -13.72 -7.39
N ASN A 104 -19.95 -14.26 -7.46
CA ASN A 104 -19.36 -15.04 -6.37
C ASN A 104 -18.92 -14.10 -5.23
N ARG A 105 -19.89 -13.52 -4.51
CA ARG A 105 -19.66 -12.51 -3.47
C ARG A 105 -18.73 -12.99 -2.37
N ARG A 106 -18.76 -14.28 -2.03
CA ARG A 106 -17.87 -14.86 -1.00
C ARG A 106 -16.41 -14.84 -1.43
N GLN A 107 -16.13 -15.25 -2.67
CA GLN A 107 -14.77 -15.23 -3.20
C GLN A 107 -14.29 -13.79 -3.41
N TRP A 108 -15.14 -12.93 -3.96
CA TRP A 108 -14.83 -11.50 -4.10
C TRP A 108 -14.52 -10.85 -2.76
N ARG A 109 -15.35 -11.08 -1.73
CA ARG A 109 -15.10 -10.58 -0.37
C ARG A 109 -13.71 -10.98 0.11
N ARG A 110 -13.34 -12.26 0.04
CA ARG A 110 -12.03 -12.74 0.48
C ARG A 110 -10.88 -12.10 -0.29
N ARG A 111 -10.98 -12.02 -1.62
CA ARG A 111 -9.95 -11.43 -2.46
C ARG A 111 -9.79 -9.93 -2.24
N LEU A 112 -10.90 -9.23 -1.99
CA LEU A 112 -10.87 -7.79 -1.69
C LEU A 112 -10.35 -7.51 -0.28
N GLU A 113 -10.69 -8.35 0.70
CA GLU A 113 -10.08 -8.31 2.03
C GLU A 113 -8.56 -8.58 1.97
N GLU A 114 -8.13 -9.51 1.10
CA GLU A 114 -6.71 -9.79 0.84
C GLU A 114 -6.00 -8.62 0.18
N LEU A 115 -6.58 -8.07 -0.90
CA LEU A 115 -6.04 -6.92 -1.61
C LEU A 115 -5.83 -5.74 -0.66
N ALA A 116 -6.87 -5.35 0.10
CA ALA A 116 -6.76 -4.25 1.04
C ALA A 116 -5.71 -4.52 2.13
N ARG A 117 -5.53 -5.79 2.55
CA ARG A 117 -4.49 -6.15 3.52
C ARG A 117 -3.09 -5.98 2.94
N SER A 118 -2.85 -6.50 1.74
CA SER A 118 -1.56 -6.37 1.06
C SER A 118 -1.21 -4.90 0.82
N GLU A 119 -2.16 -4.10 0.31
CA GLU A 119 -1.97 -2.66 0.11
C GLU A 119 -1.58 -1.93 1.41
N VAL A 120 -2.28 -2.23 2.51
CA VAL A 120 -2.00 -1.64 3.82
C VAL A 120 -0.66 -2.09 4.40
N GLU A 121 -0.28 -3.35 4.20
CA GLU A 121 1.02 -3.88 4.62
C GLU A 121 2.17 -3.23 3.85
N ILE A 122 2.04 -3.04 2.53
CA ILE A 122 3.04 -2.31 1.76
C ILE A 122 3.13 -0.86 2.23
N ILE A 123 1.98 -0.21 2.46
CA ILE A 123 1.94 1.16 2.97
C ILE A 123 2.64 1.26 4.32
N SER A 124 2.42 0.33 5.26
CA SER A 124 3.07 0.36 6.57
C SER A 124 4.58 0.21 6.44
N LEU A 125 5.06 -0.69 5.57
CA LEU A 125 6.50 -0.84 5.30
C LEU A 125 7.14 0.44 4.74
N LEU A 126 6.45 1.11 3.81
CA LEU A 126 6.92 2.40 3.27
C LEU A 126 6.93 3.50 4.34
N CYS A 127 5.96 3.48 5.26
CA CYS A 127 5.88 4.44 6.36
C CYS A 127 6.96 4.22 7.43
N GLU A 128 7.31 2.97 7.71
CA GLU A 128 8.37 2.59 8.66
C GLU A 128 9.75 3.00 8.15
N GLU A 129 10.06 2.71 6.88
CA GLU A 129 11.33 3.10 6.26
C GLU A 129 11.51 4.63 6.21
N GLU A 130 10.42 5.39 6.06
CA GLU A 130 10.47 6.87 6.12
C GLU A 130 10.80 7.40 7.52
N GLU A 131 10.36 6.72 8.58
CA GLU A 131 10.63 7.11 9.97
C GLU A 131 12.04 6.72 10.42
N GLU A 132 12.61 5.65 9.87
CA GLU A 132 14.00 5.24 10.12
C GLU A 132 15.01 6.24 9.53
N ASP A 133 14.64 6.94 8.47
CA ASP A 133 15.46 7.97 7.85
C ASP A 133 15.38 9.30 8.62
N THR A 134 16.51 9.66 9.24
CA THR A 134 16.67 10.88 10.03
C THR A 134 16.35 12.17 9.27
N GLU A 135 16.43 12.18 7.94
CA GLU A 135 16.13 13.36 7.12
C GLU A 135 14.64 13.50 6.78
N THR A 136 13.89 12.39 6.73
CA THR A 136 12.47 12.36 6.35
C THR A 136 11.52 12.13 7.51
N ARG A 137 12.09 11.81 8.68
CA ARG A 137 11.37 11.59 9.93
C ARG A 137 10.38 12.71 10.24
N GLY A 138 9.11 12.34 10.47
CA GLY A 138 8.06 13.28 10.86
C GLY A 138 7.68 14.34 9.81
N THR A 139 8.03 14.14 8.54
CA THR A 139 7.69 15.08 7.45
C THR A 139 6.29 14.86 6.87
N ILE A 140 5.69 13.70 7.12
CA ILE A 140 4.33 13.38 6.67
C ILE A 140 3.29 14.31 7.32
N PRO A 141 2.30 14.81 6.57
CA PRO A 141 1.24 15.65 7.12
C PRO A 141 0.37 14.90 8.13
N VAL A 142 0.55 15.22 9.41
CA VAL A 142 -0.23 14.70 10.53
C VAL A 142 -1.29 15.71 10.96
N VAL A 143 -2.44 15.24 11.44
CA VAL A 143 -3.46 16.09 12.06
C VAL A 143 -2.92 16.62 13.37
N ASP A 144 -2.56 17.91 13.41
CA ASP A 144 -2.01 18.55 14.61
C ASP A 144 -2.80 19.81 15.01
N LEU A 145 -2.99 19.98 16.33
CA LEU A 145 -3.55 21.17 16.96
C LEU A 145 -2.47 22.22 17.33
N THR A 146 -1.17 21.92 17.19
CA THR A 146 -0.11 22.84 17.66
C THR A 146 0.11 24.09 16.78
N SER A 147 -0.44 24.15 15.56
CA SER A 147 -0.36 25.36 14.75
C SER A 147 -1.51 26.34 15.08
N VAL A 148 -1.23 27.23 16.05
CA VAL A 148 -1.94 28.50 16.31
C VAL A 148 -3.47 28.40 16.32
N GLY A 149 -4.04 27.86 17.40
CA GLY A 149 -5.47 28.12 17.64
C GLY A 149 -6.16 27.25 18.66
N GLY A 150 -5.69 26.04 18.96
CA GLY A 150 -6.28 25.16 20.00
C GLY A 150 -7.79 24.95 19.89
N ALA A 151 -8.39 25.29 18.75
CA ALA A 151 -9.81 25.31 18.51
C ALA A 151 -10.11 24.22 17.50
N VAL A 152 -10.64 23.11 18.01
CA VAL A 152 -11.37 22.16 17.17
C VAL A 152 -12.52 22.96 16.56
N ALA A 153 -12.52 23.14 15.23
CA ALA A 153 -13.66 23.75 14.56
C ALA A 153 -14.92 22.97 14.98
N PRO A 154 -16.04 23.62 15.35
CA PRO A 154 -17.26 22.94 15.83
C PRO A 154 -17.83 21.89 14.85
N GLU A 155 -17.34 21.88 13.61
CA GLU A 155 -17.72 20.96 12.54
C GLU A 155 -16.91 19.64 12.55
N ASN A 156 -15.86 19.51 13.38
CA ASN A 156 -14.98 18.33 13.46
C ASN A 156 -15.39 17.35 14.57
N SER A 157 -16.65 16.88 14.54
CA SER A 157 -17.25 16.03 15.58
C SER A 157 -16.62 14.62 15.74
N SER A 158 -15.57 14.27 14.98
CA SER A 158 -14.93 12.95 14.95
C SER A 158 -13.45 12.96 15.36
N ALA A 159 -12.94 14.07 15.89
CA ALA A 159 -11.56 14.15 16.39
C ALA A 159 -11.50 13.78 17.89
N GLU A 160 -10.75 12.74 18.21
CA GLU A 160 -10.42 12.34 19.56
C GLU A 160 -9.09 12.97 19.98
N VAL A 161 -9.10 13.70 21.10
CA VAL A 161 -7.91 14.37 21.64
C VAL A 161 -7.47 13.64 22.89
N TRP A 162 -6.26 13.10 22.84
CA TRP A 162 -5.65 12.33 23.90
C TRP A 162 -4.56 13.17 24.56
N LYS A 163 -4.57 13.23 25.90
CA LYS A 163 -3.45 13.80 26.67
C LYS A 163 -2.68 12.67 27.30
N MET A 164 -1.45 12.48 26.84
CA MET A 164 -0.55 11.45 27.34
C MET A 164 -0.01 11.82 28.72
N ALA A 165 0.52 10.82 29.44
CA ALA A 165 1.01 10.98 30.81
C ALA A 165 2.20 11.96 30.92
N ASP A 166 2.94 12.15 29.83
CA ASP A 166 4.04 13.11 29.67
C ASP A 166 3.56 14.54 29.33
N GLY A 167 2.24 14.73 29.15
CA GLY A 167 1.64 16.01 28.79
C GLY A 167 1.52 16.25 27.28
N THR A 168 2.01 15.33 26.44
CA THR A 168 1.88 15.41 24.98
C THR A 168 0.40 15.29 24.59
N VAL A 169 -0.06 16.17 23.72
CA VAL A 169 -1.43 16.15 23.19
C VAL A 169 -1.39 15.52 21.81
N VAL A 170 -2.16 14.45 21.63
CA VAL A 170 -2.25 13.69 20.38
C VAL A 170 -3.67 13.81 19.85
N VAL A 171 -3.80 13.96 18.54
CA VAL A 171 -5.09 14.08 17.86
C VAL A 171 -5.25 12.89 16.92
N SER A 172 -6.30 12.11 17.17
CA SER A 172 -6.75 11.05 16.29
C SER A 172 -8.01 11.55 15.60
N GLN A 173 -7.97 11.72 14.28
CA GLN A 173 -9.11 12.17 13.50
C GLN A 173 -9.42 11.14 12.41
N VAL A 174 -10.67 10.70 12.39
CA VAL A 174 -11.18 9.90 11.27
C VAL A 174 -11.43 10.80 10.07
N SER A 175 -10.87 10.41 8.93
CA SER A 175 -11.13 11.00 7.61
C SER A 175 -12.63 11.12 7.36
N GLN A 176 -13.06 12.31 6.96
CA GLN A 176 -14.47 12.60 6.71
C GLN A 176 -14.88 12.20 5.29
N MET A 177 -13.92 12.23 4.37
CA MET A 177 -14.19 12.05 2.95
C MET A 177 -13.77 10.66 2.43
N SER A 178 -12.89 9.93 3.14
CA SER A 178 -12.58 8.53 2.81
C SER A 178 -13.83 7.66 2.84
N LEU A 179 -13.87 6.72 1.91
CA LEU A 179 -14.98 5.81 1.78
C LEU A 179 -15.00 4.75 2.88
N LEU A 180 -13.86 4.28 3.40
CA LEU A 180 -13.83 3.16 4.33
C LEU A 180 -14.71 3.37 5.59
N PRO A 181 -14.58 4.47 6.36
CA PRO A 181 -15.47 4.73 7.49
C PRO A 181 -16.95 4.78 7.08
N ARG A 182 -17.24 5.32 5.89
CA ARG A 182 -18.60 5.52 5.37
C ARG A 182 -19.25 4.21 4.95
N LEU A 183 -18.47 3.23 4.48
CA LEU A 183 -18.97 1.89 4.17
C LEU A 183 -19.45 1.16 5.42
N GLY A 184 -18.88 1.45 6.60
CA GLY A 184 -19.25 0.82 7.86
C GLY A 184 -20.70 1.08 8.29
N VAL A 185 -21.34 2.11 7.72
CA VAL A 185 -22.78 2.41 7.95
C VAL A 185 -23.69 1.37 7.26
N TRP A 186 -23.18 0.64 6.27
CA TRP A 186 -23.95 -0.34 5.51
C TRP A 186 -23.83 -1.73 6.14
N PRO A 187 -24.94 -2.34 6.62
CA PRO A 187 -24.88 -3.62 7.34
C PRO A 187 -24.24 -4.77 6.53
N GLU A 188 -24.38 -4.73 5.21
CA GLU A 188 -23.82 -5.76 4.31
C GLU A 188 -22.29 -5.70 4.20
N LEU A 189 -21.70 -4.54 4.49
CA LEU A 189 -20.27 -4.26 4.37
C LEU A 189 -19.58 -4.11 5.72
N GLU A 190 -20.34 -3.96 6.82
CA GLU A 190 -19.84 -3.72 8.17
C GLU A 190 -18.75 -4.71 8.60
N GLU A 191 -18.92 -6.01 8.33
CA GLU A 191 -17.94 -7.05 8.67
C GLU A 191 -16.61 -6.84 7.92
N VAL A 192 -16.68 -6.50 6.63
CA VAL A 192 -15.51 -6.29 5.76
C VAL A 192 -14.78 -5.03 6.19
N VAL A 193 -15.51 -3.95 6.42
CA VAL A 193 -14.96 -2.66 6.88
C VAL A 193 -14.25 -2.83 8.21
N ARG A 194 -14.90 -3.47 9.18
CA ARG A 194 -14.30 -3.73 10.50
C ARG A 194 -13.02 -4.55 10.40
N LYS A 195 -12.98 -5.58 9.54
CA LYS A 195 -11.76 -6.37 9.31
C LYS A 195 -10.64 -5.52 8.71
N ILE A 196 -10.93 -4.67 7.74
CA ILE A 196 -9.94 -3.77 7.14
C ILE A 196 -9.43 -2.77 8.17
N GLN A 197 -10.31 -2.18 8.99
CA GLN A 197 -9.92 -1.28 10.08
C GLN A 197 -9.00 -1.97 11.10
N TYR A 198 -9.30 -3.22 11.50
CA TYR A 198 -8.39 -3.99 12.35
C TYR A 198 -7.07 -4.35 11.63
N THR A 199 -7.12 -4.60 10.32
CA THR A 199 -5.90 -4.84 9.54
C THR A 199 -5.01 -3.61 9.54
N ILE A 200 -5.58 -2.41 9.35
CA ILE A 200 -4.87 -1.14 9.45
C ILE A 200 -4.26 -0.97 10.84
N GLU A 201 -5.02 -1.20 11.92
CA GLU A 201 -4.49 -1.14 13.28
C GLU A 201 -3.28 -2.06 13.48
N CYS A 202 -3.39 -3.32 13.04
CA CYS A 202 -2.32 -4.30 13.21
C CYS A 202 -1.07 -3.95 12.40
N GLN A 203 -1.22 -3.56 11.12
CA GLN A 203 -0.07 -3.26 10.27
C GLN A 203 0.60 -1.93 10.64
N MET A 204 -0.19 -0.93 11.04
CA MET A 204 0.36 0.39 11.44
C MET A 204 0.88 0.40 12.88
N GLN A 205 0.99 -0.75 13.55
CA GLN A 205 1.43 -0.83 14.95
C GLN A 205 2.89 -0.40 15.13
N ALA A 206 3.77 -0.62 14.14
CA ALA A 206 5.16 -0.18 14.20
C ALA A 206 5.37 1.25 13.67
N CYS A 207 4.43 1.77 12.87
CA CYS A 207 4.45 3.16 12.40
C CYS A 207 4.23 4.18 13.54
N PRO A 208 4.78 5.41 13.46
CA PRO A 208 4.60 6.43 14.49
C PRO A 208 3.21 7.11 14.45
N TYR A 209 2.46 6.91 13.37
CA TYR A 209 1.11 7.46 13.13
C TYR A 209 0.13 6.37 12.69
N THR A 210 -1.17 6.68 12.70
CA THR A 210 -2.21 5.85 12.09
C THR A 210 -2.73 6.48 10.79
N LEU A 211 -3.49 5.72 9.98
CA LEU A 211 -4.01 6.21 8.70
C LEU A 211 -5.21 7.16 8.86
N GLY A 212 -5.92 7.13 9.98
CA GLY A 212 -7.12 7.93 10.21
C GLY A 212 -8.34 7.43 9.43
N LEU A 213 -8.46 6.13 9.18
CA LEU A 213 -9.53 5.51 8.38
C LEU A 213 -10.60 4.79 9.23
N GLY A 214 -10.70 5.17 10.50
CA GLY A 214 -11.65 4.63 11.47
C GLY A 214 -11.17 3.36 12.17
N GLU A 215 -9.87 3.05 12.09
CA GLU A 215 -9.22 2.09 12.96
C GLU A 215 -9.34 2.48 14.45
N PRO A 216 -9.32 1.52 15.39
CA PRO A 216 -9.51 1.79 16.81
C PRO A 216 -8.44 2.67 17.46
N ASN A 217 -7.22 2.70 16.89
CA ASN A 217 -6.07 3.45 17.41
C ASN A 217 -5.79 3.17 18.90
N LEU A 218 -5.55 1.89 19.23
CA LEU A 218 -5.37 1.45 20.62
C LEU A 218 -4.10 2.02 21.27
N SER A 219 -3.16 2.45 20.44
CA SER A 219 -1.90 3.07 20.86
C SER A 219 -1.99 4.58 21.06
N GLY A 220 -3.12 5.21 20.71
CA GLY A 220 -3.32 6.65 20.84
C GLY A 220 -2.32 7.47 20.03
N LYS A 221 -1.94 7.00 18.85
CA LYS A 221 -1.03 7.68 17.93
C LYS A 221 -1.74 8.81 17.19
N PRO A 222 -1.00 9.80 16.67
CA PRO A 222 -1.61 10.80 15.82
C PRO A 222 -2.02 10.19 14.48
N SER A 223 -3.12 10.67 13.90
CA SER A 223 -3.58 10.25 12.58
C SER A 223 -2.99 11.13 11.48
N ILE A 224 -2.60 10.56 10.35
CA ILE A 224 -2.25 11.35 9.16
C ILE A 224 -3.47 12.12 8.64
N ASN A 225 -3.24 13.25 7.98
CA ASN A 225 -4.32 14.00 7.34
C ASN A 225 -4.66 13.36 5.98
N TYR A 226 -5.32 12.20 6.03
CA TYR A 226 -5.60 11.36 4.86
C TYR A 226 -6.38 12.12 3.76
N ASP A 227 -7.36 12.94 4.15
CA ASP A 227 -8.16 13.71 3.19
C ASP A 227 -7.34 14.74 2.44
N LEU A 228 -6.40 15.39 3.12
CA LEU A 228 -5.49 16.36 2.53
C LEU A 228 -4.49 15.68 1.60
N ILE A 229 -3.94 14.53 1.99
CA ILE A 229 -2.93 13.79 1.22
C ILE A 229 -3.54 13.19 -0.06
N CYS A 230 -4.67 12.49 0.07
CA CYS A 230 -5.31 11.77 -1.04
C CYS A 230 -6.19 12.66 -1.92
N LYS A 231 -6.54 13.87 -1.44
CA LYS A 231 -7.58 14.71 -2.05
C LYS A 231 -8.84 13.90 -2.39
N THR A 232 -9.33 13.16 -1.40
CA THR A 232 -10.43 12.20 -1.53
C THR A 232 -11.64 12.77 -2.27
N ALA A 233 -11.97 14.06 -2.07
CA ALA A 233 -13.03 14.76 -2.79
C ALA A 233 -12.79 14.83 -4.33
N GLU A 234 -11.57 15.19 -4.74
CA GLU A 234 -11.18 15.28 -6.16
C GLU A 234 -11.13 13.87 -6.78
N LEU A 235 -10.56 12.91 -6.05
CA LEU A 235 -10.52 11.51 -6.47
C LEU A 235 -11.93 10.92 -6.65
N HIS A 236 -12.87 11.26 -5.77
CA HIS A 236 -14.27 10.84 -5.88
C HIS A 236 -15.00 11.53 -7.05
N ALA A 237 -14.54 12.71 -7.49
CA ALA A 237 -15.05 13.34 -8.72
C ALA A 237 -14.62 12.57 -9.98
N LEU A 238 -13.52 11.80 -9.91
CA LEU A 238 -13.07 10.91 -10.98
C LEU A 238 -13.87 9.60 -11.07
N LYS A 239 -14.96 9.45 -10.30
CA LYS A 239 -15.67 8.16 -10.23
C LYS A 239 -16.46 7.73 -11.46
N LYS A 240 -16.75 8.68 -12.35
CA LYS A 240 -17.53 8.39 -13.55
C LYS A 240 -16.66 7.65 -14.55
N CYS A 241 -16.93 6.37 -14.75
CA CYS A 241 -16.33 5.59 -15.82
C CYS A 241 -16.82 6.13 -17.17
N PRO A 242 -15.96 6.27 -18.20
CA PRO A 242 -16.41 6.57 -19.54
C PRO A 242 -17.47 5.56 -19.99
N ASN A 243 -18.60 6.05 -20.51
CA ASN A 243 -19.80 5.29 -20.90
C ASN A 243 -20.78 4.90 -19.78
N ASP A 244 -20.57 5.32 -18.52
CA ASP A 244 -21.55 5.07 -17.44
C ASP A 244 -22.94 5.65 -17.72
N ASP A 245 -23.00 6.75 -18.49
CA ASP A 245 -24.24 7.43 -18.88
C ASP A 245 -25.01 6.66 -19.98
N VAL A 246 -24.33 5.78 -20.73
CA VAL A 246 -24.89 5.02 -21.86
C VAL A 246 -25.22 3.58 -21.46
N VAL A 247 -24.36 2.93 -20.67
CA VAL A 247 -24.57 1.55 -20.19
C VAL A 247 -24.14 1.46 -18.72
N LYS A 248 -25.12 1.31 -17.82
CA LYS A 248 -24.85 1.05 -16.39
C LYS A 248 -24.44 -0.41 -16.19
N ASN A 249 -23.18 -0.74 -16.49
CA ASN A 249 -22.62 -2.06 -16.24
C ASN A 249 -21.65 -2.03 -15.05
N LEU A 250 -21.99 -2.76 -13.97
CA LEU A 250 -21.15 -2.90 -12.78
C LEU A 250 -19.83 -3.65 -13.07
N GLU A 251 -19.80 -4.56 -14.04
CA GLU A 251 -18.55 -5.22 -14.48
C GLU A 251 -17.58 -4.21 -15.10
N ASN A 252 -18.07 -3.27 -15.92
CA ASN A 252 -17.21 -2.24 -16.51
C ASN A 252 -16.59 -1.37 -15.42
N ARG A 253 -17.35 -1.05 -14.37
CA ARG A 253 -16.82 -0.30 -13.21
C ARG A 253 -15.80 -1.11 -12.42
N ALA A 254 -16.03 -2.41 -12.22
CA ALA A 254 -15.08 -3.30 -11.58
C ALA A 254 -13.76 -3.34 -12.33
N VAL A 255 -13.80 -3.56 -13.65
CA VAL A 255 -12.61 -3.55 -14.51
C VAL A 255 -11.93 -2.19 -14.48
N TYR A 256 -12.69 -1.10 -14.57
CA TYR A 256 -12.16 0.26 -14.46
C TYR A 256 -11.36 0.48 -13.17
N TYR A 257 -11.88 0.06 -12.00
CA TYR A 257 -11.15 0.21 -10.74
C TYR A 257 -9.92 -0.68 -10.64
N VAL A 258 -9.99 -1.93 -11.11
CA VAL A 258 -8.82 -2.81 -11.15
C VAL A 258 -7.69 -2.16 -11.92
N HIS A 259 -7.97 -1.56 -13.09
CA HIS A 259 -6.95 -0.87 -13.86
C HIS A 259 -6.43 0.41 -13.18
N GLN A 260 -7.27 1.18 -12.49
CA GLN A 260 -6.81 2.35 -11.75
C GLN A 260 -5.92 1.98 -10.55
N ILE A 261 -6.28 0.92 -9.81
CA ILE A 261 -5.47 0.37 -8.71
C ILE A 261 -4.12 -0.08 -9.26
N LEU A 262 -4.13 -0.88 -10.34
CA LEU A 262 -2.92 -1.37 -10.99
C LEU A 262 -2.00 -0.21 -11.44
N GLU A 263 -2.55 0.79 -12.12
CA GLU A 263 -1.76 1.93 -12.62
C GLU A 263 -1.18 2.76 -11.46
N SER A 264 -1.91 2.87 -10.34
CA SER A 264 -1.42 3.53 -9.12
C SER A 264 -0.23 2.78 -8.53
N TRP A 265 -0.29 1.44 -8.45
CA TRP A 265 0.82 0.62 -7.95
C TRP A 265 1.99 0.54 -8.94
N ILE A 266 1.75 0.56 -10.25
CA ILE A 266 2.81 0.72 -11.26
C ILE A 266 3.55 2.05 -11.05
N ARG A 267 2.83 3.13 -10.72
CA ARG A 267 3.45 4.42 -10.40
C ARG A 267 4.33 4.33 -9.15
N VAL A 268 3.85 3.67 -8.09
CA VAL A 268 4.64 3.41 -6.86
C VAL A 268 5.90 2.61 -7.21
N GLY A 269 5.77 1.52 -7.94
CA GLY A 269 6.91 0.68 -8.35
C GLY A 269 7.94 1.46 -9.17
N LYS A 270 7.50 2.32 -10.10
CA LYS A 270 8.41 3.19 -10.85
C LYS A 270 9.17 4.16 -9.94
N GLN A 271 8.51 4.78 -8.97
CA GLN A 271 9.16 5.68 -8.02
C GLN A 271 10.10 4.95 -7.08
N LEU A 272 9.76 3.72 -6.67
CA LEU A 272 10.66 2.88 -5.88
C LEU A 272 11.93 2.54 -6.67
N LEU A 273 11.79 2.18 -7.96
CA LEU A 273 12.93 1.91 -8.83
C LEU A 273 13.85 3.14 -9.00
N GLU A 274 13.27 4.32 -9.17
CA GLU A 274 14.02 5.58 -9.23
C GLU A 274 14.77 5.81 -7.90
N ARG A 275 14.11 5.62 -6.75
CA ARG A 275 14.73 5.77 -5.42
C ARG A 275 15.84 4.75 -5.17
N ILE A 276 15.65 3.49 -5.55
CA ILE A 276 16.67 2.43 -5.46
C ILE A 276 17.88 2.81 -6.32
N SER A 277 17.67 3.34 -7.53
CA SER A 277 18.77 3.80 -8.39
C SER A 277 19.57 4.90 -7.72
N ASP A 278 18.89 5.92 -7.18
CA ASP A 278 19.54 7.04 -6.48
C ASP A 278 20.31 6.57 -5.23
N GLU A 279 19.77 5.60 -4.48
CA GLU A 279 20.42 5.03 -3.29
C GLU A 279 21.63 4.16 -3.62
N ILE A 280 21.61 3.45 -4.75
CA ILE A 280 22.78 2.72 -5.27
C ILE A 280 23.87 3.71 -5.65
N ASP A 281 23.50 4.80 -6.33
CA ASP A 281 24.43 5.86 -6.74
C ASP A 281 25.01 6.60 -5.53
N SER A 282 24.23 6.78 -4.45
CA SER A 282 24.68 7.35 -3.18
C SER A 282 25.41 6.38 -2.26
N GLN A 283 25.63 5.12 -2.68
CA GLN A 283 26.28 4.04 -1.91
C GLN A 283 25.53 3.62 -0.63
N SER A 284 24.22 3.86 -0.57
CA SER A 284 23.33 3.48 0.53
C SER A 284 22.72 2.09 0.30
N TYR A 285 23.56 1.06 0.18
CA TYR A 285 23.15 -0.29 -0.24
C TYR A 285 22.16 -0.99 0.70
N ASP A 286 22.21 -0.69 1.98
CA ASP A 286 21.30 -1.28 2.99
C ASP A 286 19.85 -0.87 2.70
N ARG A 287 19.62 0.44 2.50
CA ARG A 287 18.31 1.00 2.12
C ARG A 287 17.84 0.54 0.75
N ALA A 288 18.75 0.54 -0.22
CA ALA A 288 18.44 0.03 -1.56
C ALA A 288 17.99 -1.43 -1.51
N SER A 289 18.59 -2.25 -0.64
CA SER A 289 18.18 -3.65 -0.46
C SER A 289 16.80 -3.79 0.18
N ASN A 290 16.45 -2.93 1.15
CA ASN A 290 15.13 -2.92 1.75
C ASN A 290 14.06 -2.49 0.74
N HIS A 291 14.30 -1.41 -0.01
CA HIS A 291 13.39 -0.98 -1.08
C HIS A 291 13.24 -2.01 -2.20
N CYS A 292 14.31 -2.75 -2.55
CA CYS A 292 14.22 -3.89 -3.46
C CYS A 292 13.29 -4.98 -2.92
N TRP A 293 13.40 -5.32 -1.63
CA TRP A 293 12.52 -6.30 -0.99
C TRP A 293 11.06 -5.84 -0.97
N ILE A 294 10.80 -4.56 -0.66
CA ILE A 294 9.46 -3.98 -0.73
C ILE A 294 8.92 -4.06 -2.17
N LEU A 295 9.76 -3.78 -3.18
CA LEU A 295 9.37 -3.86 -4.58
C LEU A 295 9.06 -5.31 -5.02
N GLU A 296 9.86 -6.28 -4.60
CA GLU A 296 9.59 -7.71 -4.86
C GLU A 296 8.26 -8.11 -4.25
N LYS A 297 7.98 -7.71 -3.00
CA LYS A 297 6.70 -7.97 -2.35
C LYS A 297 5.51 -7.36 -3.08
N ASN A 298 5.67 -6.15 -3.64
CA ASN A 298 4.67 -5.53 -4.51
C ASN A 298 4.40 -6.35 -5.78
N MET A 299 5.38 -7.11 -6.28
CA MET A 299 5.27 -7.88 -7.52
C MET A 299 4.85 -9.34 -7.28
N ASP A 300 5.23 -9.96 -6.17
CA ASP A 300 4.91 -11.38 -5.88
C ASP A 300 3.41 -11.62 -5.70
N ASP A 301 2.64 -10.63 -5.23
CA ASP A 301 1.17 -10.71 -5.14
C ASP A 301 0.46 -10.73 -6.52
N SER A 302 1.22 -10.67 -7.63
CA SER A 302 0.70 -10.78 -9.00
C SER A 302 0.80 -12.18 -9.62
N GLU A 303 1.37 -13.17 -8.93
CA GLU A 303 1.31 -14.58 -9.35
C GLU A 303 0.11 -15.31 -8.69
N PRO A 304 -0.95 -15.66 -9.45
CA PRO A 304 -1.98 -16.55 -8.94
C PRO A 304 -1.50 -18.01 -9.04
N ASP A 305 -1.47 -18.71 -7.90
CA ASP A 305 -1.60 -20.18 -7.84
C ASP A 305 -2.97 -20.66 -8.40
#